data_AF-A0A3S1AT96-F1
#
_entry.id   AF-A0A3S1AT96-F1
#
_cell.length_a   1.000
_cell.length_b   1.000
_cell.length_c   1.000
_cell.angle_alpha   90.00
_cell.angle_beta   90.00
_cell.angle_gamma   90.00
#
_symmetry.space_group_name_H-M   'P 1'
#
loop_
_entity.id
_entity.type
_entity.pdbx_description
1 polymer ?
#
loop_
_entity_poly.entity_id
_entity_poly.type
_entity_poly.pdbx_seq_one_letter_code
_entity_poly.pdbx_strand_id
1 'polypeptide(L)'
;MATNTLSISDISLVQVRLVEVRDTGHINVNDRHFALKAGASIDITSSLCKGINTITLVVNTNSIKDDPLRLVNGPCEWLGRFEVYVDGAIAGSYSKQGAYIIGGKENIIASIEVNVVRDASKPTVMQLINQLQRVQGITDANKTDFSKSHPHLVFKNGVTIHTWKNYAGVDHVFITDRSGKCVYGGYVGWIHSKYLEIALQTLHNELREYIV
;
A
#
# COMPACT_ATOMS: atom_id res chain seq x y z
N MET A 1 -4.77 -27.87 -2.14
CA MET A 1 -3.67 -26.88 -2.11
C MET A 1 -3.56 -26.39 -0.68
N ALA A 2 -2.35 -26.26 -0.13
CA ALA A 2 -2.19 -25.62 1.17
C ALA A 2 -2.51 -24.13 1.02
N THR A 3 -3.56 -23.66 1.69
CA THR A 3 -3.86 -22.24 1.78
C THR A 3 -2.87 -21.63 2.75
N ASN A 4 -2.08 -20.67 2.28
CA ASN A 4 -1.16 -19.94 3.16
C ASN A 4 -1.92 -18.74 3.72
N THR A 5 -2.02 -18.65 5.03
CA THR A 5 -2.69 -17.54 5.72
C THR A 5 -1.65 -16.61 6.31
N LEU A 6 -1.83 -15.32 6.08
CA LEU A 6 -1.00 -14.26 6.62
C LEU A 6 -1.91 -13.24 7.33
N SER A 7 -1.61 -12.92 8.58
CA SER A 7 -2.30 -11.82 9.29
C SER A 7 -1.39 -10.61 9.33
N ILE A 8 -1.87 -9.46 8.86
CA ILE A 8 -1.12 -8.21 8.84
C ILE A 8 -1.94 -7.06 9.43
N SER A 9 -1.28 -5.98 9.78
CA SER A 9 -1.95 -4.72 10.12
C SER A 9 -2.42 -3.99 8.86
N ASP A 10 -3.53 -3.26 8.95
CA ASP A 10 -3.99 -2.31 7.92
C ASP A 10 -2.99 -1.18 7.64
N ILE A 11 -1.95 -1.06 8.46
CA ILE A 11 -0.87 -0.11 8.28
C ILE A 11 0.36 -0.64 7.57
N SER A 12 0.45 -1.96 7.38
CA SER A 12 1.62 -2.58 6.79
C SER A 12 1.75 -2.23 5.31
N LEU A 13 2.98 -2.03 4.87
CA LEU A 13 3.34 -2.00 3.46
C LEU A 13 3.45 -3.45 2.97
N VAL A 14 2.66 -3.80 1.97
CA VAL A 14 2.69 -5.13 1.35
C VAL A 14 3.19 -5.02 -0.07
N GLN A 15 4.27 -5.73 -0.34
CA GLN A 15 4.87 -5.79 -1.66
C GLN A 15 4.97 -7.23 -2.13
N VAL A 16 4.85 -7.41 -3.45
CA VAL A 16 5.06 -8.72 -4.07
C VAL A 16 6.13 -8.58 -5.13
N ARG A 17 7.10 -9.48 -5.10
CA ARG A 17 8.19 -9.55 -6.05
C ARG A 17 8.09 -10.83 -6.86
N LEU A 18 8.22 -10.72 -8.17
CA LEU A 18 8.46 -11.88 -9.03
C LEU A 18 9.97 -12.10 -9.10
N VAL A 19 10.47 -13.08 -8.36
CA VAL A 19 11.91 -13.34 -8.24
C VAL A 19 12.44 -14.00 -9.51
N GLU A 20 11.73 -15.02 -9.98
CA GLU A 20 12.15 -15.83 -11.11
C GLU A 20 10.93 -16.25 -11.92
N VAL A 21 10.99 -16.03 -13.22
CA VAL A 21 10.00 -16.53 -14.18
C VAL A 21 10.69 -16.80 -15.50
N ARG A 22 10.30 -17.89 -16.16
CA ARG A 22 10.78 -18.18 -17.51
C ARG A 22 9.98 -17.46 -18.59
N ASP A 23 8.67 -17.39 -18.39
CA ASP A 23 7.72 -16.70 -19.27
C ASP A 23 7.29 -15.35 -18.66
N THR A 24 5.99 -15.14 -18.44
CA THR A 24 5.46 -13.91 -17.82
C THR A 24 4.74 -14.24 -16.51
N GLY A 25 4.76 -13.29 -15.58
CA GLY A 25 4.05 -13.41 -14.31
C GLY A 25 3.09 -12.27 -14.10
N HIS A 26 2.04 -12.54 -13.34
CA HIS A 26 1.15 -11.52 -12.82
C HIS A 26 0.64 -11.93 -11.45
N ILE A 27 0.03 -10.98 -10.76
CA ILE A 27 -0.66 -11.24 -9.51
C ILE A 27 -2.07 -10.67 -9.60
N ASN A 28 -3.01 -11.35 -8.95
CA ASN A 28 -4.35 -10.85 -8.74
C ASN A 28 -4.53 -10.62 -7.24
N VAL A 29 -5.01 -9.43 -6.86
CA VAL A 29 -5.31 -9.07 -5.47
C VAL A 29 -6.78 -8.72 -5.42
N ASN A 30 -7.58 -9.61 -4.84
CA ASN A 30 -9.04 -9.59 -4.97
C ASN A 30 -9.42 -9.51 -6.47
N ASP A 31 -10.16 -8.48 -6.88
CA ASP A 31 -10.60 -8.27 -8.26
C ASP A 31 -9.60 -7.44 -9.11
N ARG A 32 -8.43 -7.09 -8.57
CA ARG A 32 -7.45 -6.24 -9.26
C ARG A 32 -6.29 -7.05 -9.83
N HIS A 33 -5.94 -6.77 -11.07
CA HIS A 33 -4.85 -7.41 -11.80
C HIS A 33 -3.59 -6.54 -11.84
N PHE A 34 -2.42 -7.16 -11.66
CA PHE A 34 -1.13 -6.51 -11.74
C PHE A 34 -0.14 -7.35 -12.55
N ALA A 35 0.27 -6.83 -13.71
CA ALA A 35 1.36 -7.44 -14.48
C ALA A 35 2.70 -7.24 -13.75
N LEU A 36 3.52 -8.28 -13.69
CA LEU A 36 4.79 -8.25 -12.97
C LEU A 36 5.93 -8.79 -13.85
N LYS A 37 7.00 -7.99 -13.98
CA LYS A 37 8.21 -8.41 -14.70
C LYS A 37 9.14 -9.17 -13.77
N ALA A 38 9.95 -10.07 -14.32
CA ALA A 38 11.00 -10.77 -13.58
C ALA A 38 11.92 -9.76 -12.87
N GLY A 39 12.23 -10.02 -11.61
CA GLY A 39 13.04 -9.18 -10.74
C GLY A 39 12.32 -7.96 -10.14
N ALA A 40 11.16 -7.56 -10.68
CA ALA A 40 10.42 -6.38 -10.24
C ALA A 40 9.57 -6.65 -8.99
N SER A 41 9.38 -5.61 -8.19
CA SER A 41 8.49 -5.57 -7.02
C SER A 41 7.36 -4.58 -7.27
N ILE A 42 6.17 -4.87 -6.74
CA ILE A 42 5.03 -3.96 -6.77
C ILE A 42 4.41 -3.81 -5.38
N ASP A 43 4.01 -2.58 -5.06
CA ASP A 43 3.22 -2.27 -3.88
C ASP A 43 1.73 -2.55 -4.16
N ILE A 44 1.15 -3.46 -3.39
CA ILE A 44 -0.26 -3.85 -3.49
C ILE A 44 -1.12 -3.34 -2.33
N THR A 45 -0.53 -2.57 -1.42
CA THR A 45 -1.13 -2.14 -0.16
C THR A 45 -2.49 -1.46 -0.36
N SER A 46 -2.59 -0.58 -1.36
CA SER A 46 -3.81 0.15 -1.69
C SER A 46 -4.94 -0.71 -2.29
N SER A 47 -4.67 -1.99 -2.53
CA SER A 47 -5.62 -2.97 -3.06
C SER A 47 -6.13 -3.95 -2.01
N LEU A 48 -5.59 -3.86 -0.79
CA LEU A 48 -6.04 -4.63 0.35
C LEU A 48 -7.15 -3.89 1.09
N CYS A 49 -8.17 -4.62 1.48
CA CYS A 49 -9.30 -4.17 2.28
C CYS A 49 -9.19 -4.71 3.70
N LYS A 50 -9.89 -4.10 4.66
CA LYS A 50 -10.02 -4.68 6.01
C LYS A 50 -10.66 -6.07 5.94
N GLY A 51 -10.12 -7.02 6.69
CA GLY A 51 -10.58 -8.41 6.70
C GLY A 51 -9.79 -9.28 5.73
N ILE A 52 -10.42 -10.35 5.23
CA ILE A 52 -9.75 -11.34 4.39
C ILE A 52 -9.64 -10.82 2.96
N ASN A 53 -8.43 -10.89 2.42
CA ASN A 53 -8.09 -10.63 1.03
C ASN A 53 -7.47 -11.87 0.42
N THR A 54 -7.56 -12.01 -0.88
CA THR A 54 -6.91 -13.11 -1.61
C THR A 54 -5.86 -12.55 -2.55
N ILE A 55 -4.63 -13.03 -2.42
CA ILE A 55 -3.55 -12.78 -3.38
C ILE A 55 -3.32 -14.08 -4.14
N THR A 56 -3.48 -14.04 -5.46
CA THR A 56 -3.19 -15.16 -6.35
C THR A 56 -1.96 -14.85 -7.19
N LEU A 57 -0.98 -15.73 -7.13
CA LEU A 57 0.30 -15.60 -7.81
C LEU A 57 0.29 -16.50 -9.05
N VAL A 58 0.51 -15.94 -10.24
CA VAL A 58 0.27 -16.64 -11.50
C VAL A 58 1.45 -16.48 -12.46
N VAL A 59 1.82 -17.59 -13.10
CA VAL A 59 2.71 -17.59 -14.27
C VAL A 59 1.93 -18.00 -15.50
N ASN A 60 2.07 -17.22 -16.57
CA ASN A 60 1.45 -17.48 -17.86
C ASN A 60 2.49 -18.09 -18.78
N THR A 61 2.22 -19.29 -19.29
CA THR A 61 3.09 -19.93 -20.28
C THR A 61 2.73 -19.45 -21.67
N ASN A 62 3.74 -19.16 -22.49
CA ASN A 62 3.54 -18.68 -23.86
C ASN A 62 2.80 -19.74 -24.71
N SER A 63 1.97 -19.30 -25.65
CA SER A 63 1.21 -20.21 -26.52
C SER A 63 2.11 -20.90 -27.54
N ILE A 64 1.63 -22.00 -28.14
CA ILE A 64 2.31 -22.66 -29.27
C ILE A 64 2.40 -21.75 -30.51
N LYS A 65 1.48 -20.77 -30.63
CA LYS A 65 1.50 -19.77 -31.71
C LYS A 65 2.72 -18.85 -31.62
N ASP A 66 3.23 -18.64 -30.41
CA ASP A 66 4.35 -17.73 -30.14
C ASP A 66 5.70 -18.42 -30.38
N ASP A 67 5.72 -19.76 -30.45
CA ASP A 67 6.91 -20.57 -30.66
C ASP A 67 6.54 -21.96 -31.22
N PRO A 68 6.38 -22.07 -32.56
CA PRO A 68 5.95 -23.31 -33.23
C PRO A 68 7.02 -24.41 -33.25
N LEU A 69 8.29 -24.11 -32.92
CA LEU A 69 9.37 -25.11 -32.82
C LEU A 69 9.17 -26.09 -31.64
N ARG A 70 8.22 -25.80 -30.74
CA ARG A 70 7.90 -26.60 -29.54
C ARG A 70 7.35 -28.00 -29.81
N LEU A 71 6.73 -28.22 -30.96
CA LEU A 71 6.21 -29.54 -31.34
C LEU A 71 7.34 -30.53 -31.66
N VAL A 72 8.55 -30.04 -31.92
CA VAL A 72 9.72 -30.85 -32.31
C VAL A 72 10.71 -30.99 -31.15
N ASN A 73 10.84 -29.99 -30.30
CA ASN A 73 11.85 -29.93 -29.22
C ASN A 73 11.43 -30.60 -27.90
N GLY A 74 10.19 -31.11 -27.79
CA GLY A 74 9.68 -31.75 -26.59
C GLY A 74 9.09 -30.78 -25.54
N PRO A 75 8.75 -31.28 -24.34
CA PRO A 75 8.06 -30.49 -23.33
C PRO A 75 8.90 -29.31 -22.82
N CYS A 76 8.28 -28.15 -22.69
CA CYS A 76 8.89 -26.96 -22.10
C CYS A 76 8.65 -26.93 -20.60
N GLU A 77 9.68 -26.59 -19.84
CA GLU A 77 9.56 -26.37 -18.40
C GLU A 77 9.22 -24.92 -18.10
N TRP A 78 8.28 -24.70 -17.20
CA TRP A 78 8.01 -23.40 -16.61
C TRP A 78 8.39 -23.40 -15.14
N LEU A 79 8.80 -22.23 -14.68
CA LEU A 79 9.14 -21.95 -13.29
C LEU A 79 8.56 -20.59 -12.93
N GLY A 80 8.01 -20.50 -11.73
CA GLY A 80 7.57 -19.25 -11.12
C GLY A 80 7.95 -19.23 -9.66
N ARG A 81 8.74 -18.23 -9.26
CA ARG A 81 9.04 -17.92 -7.86
C ARG A 81 8.63 -16.49 -7.54
N PHE A 82 7.80 -16.37 -6.51
CA PHE A 82 7.33 -15.11 -5.97
C PHE A 82 7.71 -14.99 -4.50
N GLU A 83 7.95 -13.77 -4.05
CA GLU A 83 8.13 -13.44 -2.65
C GLU A 83 7.15 -12.34 -2.25
N VAL A 84 6.54 -12.51 -1.09
CA VAL A 84 5.67 -11.52 -0.47
C VAL A 84 6.43 -10.90 0.69
N TYR A 85 6.44 -9.57 0.71
CA TYR A 85 7.10 -8.75 1.71
C TYR A 85 6.05 -7.98 2.51
N VAL A 86 6.24 -7.94 3.82
CA VAL A 86 5.46 -7.12 4.74
C VAL A 86 6.43 -6.24 5.49
N ASP A 87 6.26 -4.93 5.40
CA ASP A 87 7.11 -3.93 6.05
C ASP A 87 8.61 -4.14 5.75
N GLY A 88 8.91 -4.56 4.52
CA GLY A 88 10.27 -4.82 4.04
C GLY A 88 10.86 -6.19 4.41
N ALA A 89 10.20 -6.97 5.27
CA ALA A 89 10.62 -8.33 5.62
C ALA A 89 9.91 -9.38 4.74
N ILE A 90 10.61 -10.47 4.39
CA ILE A 90 9.99 -11.59 3.65
C ILE A 90 8.97 -12.27 4.56
N ALA A 91 7.70 -12.20 4.17
CA ALA A 91 6.59 -12.88 4.84
C ALA A 91 6.30 -14.26 4.23
N GLY A 92 6.64 -14.48 2.97
CA GLY A 92 6.49 -15.78 2.31
C GLY A 92 7.24 -15.87 0.99
N SER A 93 7.70 -17.08 0.66
CA SER A 93 8.32 -17.40 -0.63
C SER A 93 7.61 -18.60 -1.24
N TYR A 94 7.14 -18.44 -2.47
CA TYR A 94 6.28 -19.40 -3.17
C TYR A 94 6.91 -19.74 -4.51
N SER A 95 7.22 -21.03 -4.71
CA SER A 95 7.80 -21.51 -5.95
C SER A 95 7.05 -22.73 -6.45
N LYS A 96 6.85 -22.78 -7.76
CA LYS A 96 6.32 -23.95 -8.44
C LYS A 96 6.91 -24.05 -9.83
N GLN A 97 7.11 -25.27 -10.28
CA GLN A 97 7.56 -25.59 -11.62
C GLN A 97 6.72 -26.71 -12.20
N GLY A 98 6.76 -26.84 -13.52
CA GLY A 98 6.11 -27.92 -14.23
C GLY A 98 6.53 -27.95 -15.69
N ALA A 99 5.91 -28.84 -16.46
CA ALA A 99 6.17 -28.98 -17.88
C ALA A 99 4.87 -28.89 -18.68
N TYR A 100 4.95 -28.39 -19.92
CA TYR A 100 3.84 -28.38 -20.87
C TYR A 100 4.32 -28.69 -22.28
N ILE A 101 3.42 -29.27 -23.08
CA ILE A 101 3.60 -29.47 -24.52
C ILE A 101 2.83 -28.38 -25.29
N ILE A 102 1.62 -28.06 -24.81
CA ILE A 102 0.77 -26.99 -25.35
C ILE A 102 0.63 -25.92 -24.25
N GLY A 103 1.26 -24.77 -24.45
CA GLY A 103 1.24 -23.63 -23.53
C GLY A 103 -0.03 -22.79 -23.64
N GLY A 104 0.04 -21.52 -23.24
CA GLY A 104 -1.12 -20.62 -23.21
C GLY A 104 -2.04 -20.85 -22.01
N LYS A 105 -1.48 -21.36 -20.90
CA LYS A 105 -2.22 -21.61 -19.67
C LYS A 105 -1.67 -20.76 -18.53
N GLU A 106 -2.58 -20.34 -17.67
CA GLU A 106 -2.25 -19.75 -16.38
C GLU A 106 -1.94 -20.85 -15.38
N ASN A 107 -0.79 -20.75 -14.72
CA ASN A 107 -0.36 -21.66 -13.70
C ASN A 107 -0.33 -20.92 -12.36
N ILE A 108 -1.27 -21.28 -11.48
CA ILE A 108 -1.31 -20.74 -10.12
C ILE A 108 -0.15 -21.34 -9.32
N ILE A 109 0.71 -20.45 -8.84
CA ILE A 109 1.85 -20.77 -7.96
C ILE A 109 1.34 -20.93 -6.54
N ALA A 110 0.59 -19.95 -6.04
CA ALA A 110 -0.06 -19.98 -4.74
C ALA A 110 -1.27 -19.05 -4.69
N SER A 111 -2.21 -19.38 -3.81
CA SER A 111 -3.25 -18.47 -3.32
C SER A 111 -3.00 -18.24 -1.83
N ILE A 112 -2.92 -16.97 -1.45
CA ILE A 112 -2.59 -16.52 -0.09
C ILE A 112 -3.79 -15.76 0.44
N GLU A 113 -4.27 -16.16 1.60
CA GLU A 113 -5.28 -15.39 2.33
C GLU A 113 -4.58 -14.41 3.25
N VAL A 114 -4.80 -13.12 3.02
CA VAL A 114 -4.25 -12.05 3.83
C VAL A 114 -5.37 -11.44 4.66
N ASN A 115 -5.36 -11.74 5.95
CA ASN A 115 -6.27 -11.11 6.90
C ASN A 115 -5.66 -9.78 7.38
N VAL A 116 -6.24 -8.69 6.90
CA VAL A 116 -5.87 -7.33 7.30
C VAL A 116 -6.66 -6.96 8.54
N VAL A 117 -5.98 -7.00 9.67
CA VAL A 117 -6.53 -6.62 10.97
C VAL A 117 -6.32 -5.12 11.15
N ARG A 118 -7.41 -4.43 11.52
CA ARG A 118 -7.31 -3.02 11.90
C ARG A 118 -6.47 -2.91 13.16
N ASP A 119 -5.38 -2.16 13.10
CA ASP A 119 -4.67 -1.78 14.29
C ASP A 119 -5.40 -0.60 14.96
N ALA A 120 -6.31 -0.92 15.89
CA ALA A 120 -7.14 0.06 16.58
C ALA A 120 -6.31 1.05 17.42
N SER A 121 -5.04 0.76 17.67
CA SER A 121 -4.13 1.63 18.40
C SER A 121 -3.61 2.81 17.55
N LYS A 122 -3.73 2.72 16.22
CA LYS A 122 -3.19 3.72 15.29
C LYS A 122 -4.25 4.73 14.80
N PRO A 123 -3.88 6.01 14.67
CA PRO A 123 -4.80 7.05 14.22
C PRO A 123 -5.15 6.86 12.74
N THR A 124 -6.44 6.78 12.44
CA THR A 124 -6.95 6.85 11.07
C THR A 124 -6.98 8.30 10.59
N VAL A 125 -6.94 8.51 9.26
CA VAL A 125 -7.15 9.83 8.64
C VAL A 125 -8.39 10.53 9.21
N MET A 126 -9.51 9.81 9.32
CA MET A 126 -10.76 10.37 9.82
C MET A 126 -10.67 10.77 11.30
N GLN A 127 -9.95 10.02 12.13
CA GLN A 127 -9.72 10.40 13.53
C GLN A 127 -8.91 11.69 13.64
N LEU A 128 -7.85 11.82 12.84
CA LEU A 128 -7.04 13.04 12.81
C LEU A 128 -7.84 14.24 12.30
N ILE A 129 -8.62 14.07 11.23
CA ILE A 129 -9.52 15.13 10.71
C ILE A 129 -10.50 15.56 11.81
N ASN A 130 -11.17 14.62 12.46
CA ASN A 130 -12.12 14.92 13.52
C ASN A 130 -11.47 15.62 14.72
N GLN A 131 -10.21 15.31 15.04
CA GLN A 131 -9.47 16.00 16.09
C GLN A 131 -9.10 17.43 15.68
N LEU A 132 -8.63 17.64 14.45
CA LEU A 132 -8.33 18.99 13.94
C LEU A 132 -9.58 19.85 13.81
N GLN A 133 -10.70 19.30 13.36
CA GLN A 133 -11.98 20.01 13.24
C GLN A 133 -12.57 20.44 14.60
N ARG A 134 -12.09 19.87 15.71
CA ARG A 134 -12.46 20.31 17.07
C ARG A 134 -11.58 21.45 17.58
N VAL A 135 -10.52 21.82 16.87
CA VAL A 135 -9.69 22.96 17.24
C VAL A 135 -10.53 24.23 17.14
N GLN A 136 -10.55 25.01 18.21
CA GLN A 136 -11.29 26.26 18.24
C GLN A 136 -10.81 27.20 17.11
N GLY A 137 -11.74 27.66 16.28
CA GLY A 137 -11.45 28.58 15.18
C GLY A 137 -10.88 27.93 13.91
N ILE A 138 -10.85 26.59 13.84
CA ILE A 138 -10.54 25.87 12.61
C ILE A 138 -11.64 26.08 11.58
N THR A 139 -11.24 26.34 10.35
CA THR A 139 -12.13 26.41 9.19
C THR A 139 -11.61 25.46 8.13
N ASP A 140 -12.47 24.58 7.64
CA ASP A 140 -12.14 23.68 6.54
C ASP A 140 -11.82 24.49 5.28
N ALA A 141 -10.74 24.12 4.60
CA ALA A 141 -10.24 24.83 3.44
C ALA A 141 -9.97 23.89 2.27
N ASN A 142 -9.84 24.51 1.09
CA ASN A 142 -9.32 23.82 -0.06
C ASN A 142 -7.85 23.40 0.17
N LYS A 143 -7.34 22.55 -0.72
CA LYS A 143 -6.02 21.93 -0.61
C LYS A 143 -4.97 22.63 -1.48
N THR A 144 -5.26 23.83 -1.98
CA THR A 144 -4.44 24.51 -3.01
C THR A 144 -3.03 24.79 -2.51
N ASP A 145 -2.91 25.22 -1.25
CA ASP A 145 -1.64 25.55 -0.64
C ASP A 145 -0.90 24.36 -0.02
N PHE A 146 -1.43 23.14 -0.15
CA PHE A 146 -0.74 21.93 0.30
C PHE A 146 0.66 21.81 -0.31
N SER A 147 0.83 22.22 -1.56
CA SER A 147 2.13 22.23 -2.26
C SER A 147 3.20 23.09 -1.58
N LYS A 148 2.81 24.03 -0.71
CA LYS A 148 3.70 24.92 0.05
C LYS A 148 3.91 24.46 1.49
N SER A 149 3.21 23.42 1.90
CA SER A 149 3.24 22.89 3.27
C SER A 149 4.41 21.97 3.49
N HIS A 150 4.79 21.80 4.76
CA HIS A 150 5.88 20.93 5.17
C HIS A 150 5.36 19.87 6.13
N PRO A 151 5.87 18.63 6.07
CA PRO A 151 5.53 17.59 7.05
C PRO A 151 5.83 18.07 8.47
N HIS A 152 4.83 17.99 9.34
CA HIS A 152 4.95 18.32 10.76
C HIS A 152 4.90 17.06 11.63
N LEU A 153 4.00 16.12 11.32
CA LEU A 153 3.96 14.79 11.94
C LEU A 153 3.89 13.72 10.85
N VAL A 154 4.75 12.70 10.94
CA VAL A 154 4.77 11.56 10.03
C VAL A 154 4.45 10.31 10.83
N PHE A 155 3.31 9.67 10.54
CA PHE A 155 2.92 8.46 11.24
C PHE A 155 3.48 7.22 10.53
N LYS A 156 3.78 6.17 11.29
CA LYS A 156 4.28 4.86 10.81
C LYS A 156 3.37 4.20 9.78
N ASN A 157 2.09 4.58 9.74
CA ASN A 157 1.13 4.11 8.73
C ASN A 157 1.14 4.91 7.41
N GLY A 158 2.09 5.85 7.26
CA GLY A 158 2.26 6.71 6.10
C GLY A 158 1.32 7.92 6.04
N VAL A 159 0.39 8.06 6.98
CA VAL A 159 -0.41 9.28 7.11
C VAL A 159 0.51 10.39 7.61
N THR A 160 0.33 11.61 7.11
CA THR A 160 1.13 12.74 7.56
C THR A 160 0.27 13.98 7.81
N ILE A 161 0.61 14.75 8.83
CA ILE A 161 0.08 16.08 9.07
C ILE A 161 1.12 17.08 8.59
N HIS A 162 0.71 18.03 7.75
CA HIS A 162 1.55 19.11 7.25
C HIS A 162 1.06 20.44 7.81
N THR A 163 1.98 21.38 7.97
CA THR A 163 1.65 22.75 8.34
C THR A 163 2.22 23.74 7.33
N TRP A 164 1.54 24.88 7.21
CA TRP A 164 2.00 25.99 6.39
C TRP A 164 1.52 27.30 6.99
N LYS A 165 2.39 28.31 7.02
CA LYS A 165 2.01 29.67 7.36
C LYS A 165 2.01 30.48 6.07
N ASN A 166 0.85 31.04 5.71
CA ASN A 166 0.74 31.84 4.50
C ASN A 166 1.42 33.22 4.66
N TYR A 167 1.51 33.99 3.59
CA TYR A 167 2.14 35.32 3.62
C TYR A 167 1.42 36.34 4.53
N ALA A 168 0.14 36.10 4.82
CA ALA A 168 -0.62 36.88 5.80
C ALA A 168 -0.45 36.36 7.24
N GLY A 169 0.41 35.36 7.48
CA GLY A 169 0.66 34.81 8.80
C GLY A 169 -0.44 33.87 9.34
N VAL A 170 -1.40 33.47 8.52
CA VAL A 170 -2.46 32.52 8.89
C VAL A 170 -1.88 31.10 8.89
N ASP A 171 -2.19 30.33 9.93
CA ASP A 171 -1.73 28.95 10.08
C ASP A 171 -2.70 27.99 9.37
N HIS A 172 -2.15 27.19 8.47
CA HIS A 172 -2.82 26.12 7.75
C HIS A 172 -2.32 24.76 8.20
N VAL A 173 -3.21 23.78 8.16
CA VAL A 173 -2.93 22.37 8.43
C VAL A 173 -3.52 21.50 7.33
N PHE A 174 -2.79 20.46 6.94
CA PHE A 174 -3.23 19.49 5.94
C PHE A 174 -3.00 18.08 6.44
N ILE A 175 -3.80 17.12 5.96
CA ILE A 175 -3.55 15.69 6.18
C ILE A 175 -3.38 15.01 4.82
N THR A 176 -2.37 14.15 4.70
CA THR A 176 -2.23 13.22 3.58
C THR A 176 -2.52 11.79 4.01
N ASP A 177 -3.07 10.99 3.10
CA ASP A 177 -3.10 9.54 3.27
C ASP A 177 -1.72 8.90 2.98
N ARG A 178 -1.64 7.55 3.10
CA ARG A 178 -0.41 6.76 2.82
C ARG A 178 0.12 6.94 1.40
N SER A 179 -0.73 7.26 0.42
CA SER A 179 -0.30 7.51 -0.96
C SER A 179 0.31 8.89 -1.16
N GLY A 180 0.35 9.72 -0.12
CA GLY A 180 0.77 11.13 -0.20
C GLY A 180 -0.31 12.05 -0.75
N LYS A 181 -1.53 11.55 -1.02
CA LYS A 181 -2.64 12.38 -1.49
C LYS A 181 -3.18 13.22 -0.33
N CYS A 182 -3.27 14.53 -0.52
CA CYS A 182 -3.90 15.43 0.44
C CYS A 182 -5.42 15.14 0.53
N VAL A 183 -5.86 14.70 1.70
CA VAL A 183 -7.24 14.29 1.99
C VAL A 183 -8.01 15.34 2.78
N TYR A 184 -7.32 16.21 3.52
CA TYR A 184 -7.91 17.29 4.31
C TYR A 184 -7.06 18.58 4.26
N GLY A 185 -7.71 19.73 4.35
CA GLY A 185 -7.09 21.03 4.54
C GLY A 185 -7.94 21.89 5.48
N GLY A 186 -7.29 22.65 6.35
CA GLY A 186 -7.93 23.58 7.27
C GLY A 186 -6.99 24.72 7.64
N TYR A 187 -7.54 25.77 8.25
CA TYR A 187 -6.76 26.89 8.75
C TYR A 187 -7.37 27.49 10.01
N VAL A 188 -6.55 28.19 10.79
CA VAL A 188 -6.99 28.99 11.93
C VAL A 188 -6.56 30.44 11.74
N GLY A 189 -7.47 31.38 12.03
CA GLY A 189 -7.11 32.81 12.08
C GLY A 189 -6.14 33.14 13.22
N TRP A 190 -5.49 34.30 13.17
CA TRP A 190 -4.42 34.69 14.10
C TRP A 190 -4.75 34.51 15.59
N ILE A 191 -5.97 34.89 16.00
CA ILE A 191 -6.43 34.79 17.40
C ILE A 191 -6.44 33.32 17.88
N HIS A 192 -6.60 32.37 16.97
CA HIS A 192 -6.72 30.96 17.25
C HIS A 192 -5.45 30.14 16.95
N SER A 193 -4.37 30.79 16.49
CA SER A 193 -3.08 30.14 16.15
C SER A 193 -2.57 29.23 17.27
N LYS A 194 -2.64 29.70 18.51
CA LYS A 194 -2.22 28.95 19.70
C LYS A 194 -3.03 27.67 19.93
N TYR A 195 -4.32 27.64 19.55
CA TYR A 195 -5.14 26.44 19.72
C TYR A 195 -4.72 25.33 18.74
N LEU A 196 -4.35 25.69 17.51
CA LEU A 196 -3.81 24.73 16.55
C LEU A 196 -2.45 24.19 17.01
N GLU A 197 -1.57 25.05 17.50
CA GLU A 197 -0.27 24.64 18.06
C GLU A 197 -0.45 23.64 19.22
N ILE A 198 -1.32 23.95 20.18
CA ILE A 198 -1.63 23.05 21.30
C ILE A 198 -2.18 21.71 20.79
N ALA A 199 -3.09 21.73 19.81
CA ALA A 199 -3.67 20.51 19.27
C ALA A 199 -2.61 19.62 18.59
N LEU A 200 -1.70 20.21 17.81
CA LEU A 200 -0.60 19.49 17.18
C LEU A 200 0.37 18.90 18.21
N GLN A 201 0.70 19.64 19.27
CA GLN A 201 1.54 19.15 20.35
C GLN A 201 0.86 18.01 21.14
N THR A 202 -0.44 18.11 21.40
CA THR A 202 -1.22 17.05 22.03
C THR A 202 -1.23 15.79 21.16
N LEU A 203 -1.48 15.92 19.86
CA LEU A 203 -1.39 14.80 18.92
C LEU A 203 -0.01 14.16 18.91
N HIS A 204 1.06 14.96 18.91
CA HIS A 204 2.42 14.47 18.99
C HIS A 204 2.66 13.64 20.25
N ASN A 205 2.21 14.13 21.41
CA ASN A 205 2.42 13.48 22.69
C ASN A 205 1.60 12.19 22.84
N GLU A 206 0.31 12.23 22.47
CA GLU A 206 -0.60 11.07 22.58
C GLU A 206 -0.25 9.94 21.62
N LEU A 207 0.29 10.29 20.44
CA LEU A 207 0.53 9.35 19.35
C LEU A 207 2.03 9.13 19.09
N ARG A 208 2.88 9.49 20.05
CA ARG A 208 4.34 9.46 19.95
C ARG A 208 4.89 8.12 19.47
N GLU A 209 4.34 7.01 19.98
CA GLU A 209 4.78 5.66 19.62
C GLU A 209 4.46 5.28 18.16
N TYR A 210 3.58 6.04 17.51
CA TYR A 210 3.16 5.84 16.12
C TYR A 210 3.78 6.85 15.16
N ILE A 211 4.62 7.77 15.64
CA ILE A 211 5.35 8.74 14.82
C ILE A 211 6.72 8.16 14.43
N VAL A 212 7.20 8.53 13.24
CA VAL A 212 8.52 8.20 12.68
C VAL A 212 9.54 9.27 13.07
#